data_AF-A0A969T2W4-F1
#
_entry.id   AF-A0A969T2W4-F1
#
_cell.length_a   1.000
_cell.length_b   1.000
_cell.length_c   1.000
_cell.angle_alpha   90.00
_cell.angle_beta   90.00
_cell.angle_gamma   90.00
#
_symmetry.space_group_name_H-M   'P 1'
#
loop_
_entity.id
_entity.type
_entity.pdbx_description
1 polymer ?
#
loop_
_entity_poly.entity_id
_entity_poly.type
_entity_poly.pdbx_seq_one_letter_code
_entity_poly.pdbx_strand_id
1 'polypeptide(L)'
;MIEKILQRQNDNGGHFWSRADGDIHAPLGFSTIDTLSVLGEIGFSMNDNPQIADAIDFLFAYQTPEGCFKYSLKSSKLPCLTARIIAALGRLGLRNDYRIEKSYKWMLDSQCNDGGWRCPTVKSGKSPMTDASNPGTTLYVLDAFRFRDNSAADLEKLNIGVDFLLQHWEIRQPIGPCGFGIGSVFMKVEYPFLRYNLFYYVYVLSFYDIVKNDKRFQEAFNTLKNKLKNGKLIPENPHKAWCEFDFARKGQVSEIGTNRWIEIISNIEQ
;
A
#
# COMPACT_ATOMS: atom_id res chain seq x y z
N MET A 1 9.10 11.84 -17.95
CA MET A 1 8.02 11.25 -17.13
C MET A 1 7.92 11.95 -15.77
N ILE A 2 8.97 11.90 -14.94
CA ILE A 2 9.00 12.55 -13.61
C ILE A 2 8.67 14.04 -13.64
N GLU A 3 9.26 14.81 -14.56
CA GLU A 3 9.01 16.26 -14.66
C GLU A 3 7.52 16.59 -14.83
N LYS A 4 6.77 15.80 -15.62
CA LYS A 4 5.32 15.98 -15.80
C LYS A 4 4.54 15.75 -14.50
N ILE A 5 5.01 14.86 -13.63
CA ILE A 5 4.39 14.59 -12.32
C ILE A 5 4.74 15.74 -11.35
N LEU A 6 6.00 16.16 -11.33
CA LEU A 6 6.52 17.20 -10.44
C LEU A 6 5.95 18.59 -10.76
N GLN A 7 5.75 18.93 -12.04
CA GLN A 7 5.13 20.19 -12.46
C GLN A 7 3.70 20.38 -11.94
N ARG A 8 3.02 19.27 -11.60
CA ARG A 8 1.64 19.24 -11.10
C ARG A 8 1.53 19.38 -9.57
N GLN A 9 2.62 19.74 -8.89
CA GLN A 9 2.66 19.85 -7.42
C GLN A 9 1.66 20.83 -6.81
N ASN A 10 1.12 21.77 -7.58
CA ASN A 10 0.16 22.77 -7.09
C ASN A 10 -1.26 22.56 -7.64
N ASP A 11 -1.53 21.48 -8.40
CA ASP A 11 -2.82 21.23 -9.05
C ASP A 11 -4.00 21.20 -8.07
N ASN A 12 -3.76 20.79 -6.82
CA ASN A 12 -4.76 20.67 -5.77
C ASN A 12 -4.91 21.94 -4.91
N GLY A 13 -4.13 22.99 -5.20
CA GLY A 13 -4.16 24.29 -4.52
C GLY A 13 -3.23 24.43 -3.32
N GLY A 14 -2.63 23.35 -2.82
CA GLY A 14 -1.58 23.37 -1.79
C GLY A 14 -0.21 22.96 -2.36
N HIS A 15 0.83 22.99 -1.53
CA HIS A 15 2.18 22.55 -1.90
C HIS A 15 2.27 21.02 -2.00
N PHE A 16 3.16 20.49 -2.85
CA PHE A 16 3.46 19.06 -2.93
C PHE A 16 2.20 18.18 -3.04
N TRP A 17 1.32 18.53 -3.96
CA TRP A 17 0.06 17.85 -4.27
C TRP A 17 -0.96 17.82 -3.11
N SER A 18 -0.75 18.59 -2.04
CA SER A 18 -1.75 18.76 -0.99
C SER A 18 -2.88 19.67 -1.45
N ARG A 19 -4.03 19.60 -0.77
CA ARG A 19 -5.11 20.58 -0.93
C ARG A 19 -4.74 21.92 -0.31
N ALA A 20 -5.43 22.98 -0.74
CA ALA A 20 -5.28 24.33 -0.17
C ALA A 20 -5.54 24.41 1.35
N ASP A 21 -6.29 23.46 1.93
CA ASP A 21 -6.53 23.34 3.38
C ASP A 21 -5.47 22.50 4.12
N GLY A 22 -4.41 22.07 3.42
CA GLY A 22 -3.33 21.26 3.96
C GLY A 22 -3.64 19.77 4.09
N ASP A 23 -4.73 19.27 3.48
CA ASP A 23 -4.98 17.82 3.42
C ASP A 23 -4.01 17.14 2.43
N ILE A 24 -3.25 16.16 2.93
CA ILE A 24 -2.23 15.42 2.14
C ILE A 24 -2.72 14.07 1.60
N HIS A 25 -3.97 13.69 1.90
CA HIS A 25 -4.58 12.43 1.49
C HIS A 25 -5.57 12.59 0.32
N ALA A 26 -6.21 13.75 0.21
CA ALA A 26 -7.16 14.07 -0.84
C ALA A 26 -6.59 15.08 -1.87
N PRO A 27 -7.06 15.06 -3.13
CA PRO A 27 -7.97 14.07 -3.72
C PRO A 27 -7.27 12.72 -3.96
N LEU A 28 -8.06 11.64 -3.92
CA LEU A 28 -7.55 10.30 -4.20
C LEU A 28 -6.91 10.23 -5.60
N GLY A 29 -5.76 9.58 -5.63
CA GLY A 29 -4.96 9.27 -6.81
C GLY A 29 -3.86 10.27 -7.12
N PHE A 30 -3.91 11.51 -6.62
CA PHE A 30 -2.89 12.51 -6.92
C PHE A 30 -2.70 13.49 -5.75
N SER A 31 -2.89 13.00 -4.52
CA SER A 31 -2.52 13.70 -3.29
C SER A 31 -1.02 13.57 -3.00
N THR A 32 -0.51 14.23 -1.97
CA THR A 32 0.89 14.07 -1.53
C THR A 32 1.24 12.61 -1.27
N ILE A 33 0.39 11.90 -0.50
CA ILE A 33 0.62 10.48 -0.16
C ILE A 33 0.62 9.63 -1.43
N ASP A 34 -0.39 9.79 -2.27
CA ASP A 34 -0.54 8.97 -3.48
C ASP A 34 0.60 9.22 -4.47
N THR A 35 1.00 10.48 -4.66
CA THR A 35 2.07 10.84 -5.59
C THR A 35 3.42 10.32 -5.14
N LEU A 36 3.76 10.44 -3.85
CA LEU A 36 4.98 9.85 -3.30
C LEU A 36 4.97 8.32 -3.39
N SER A 37 3.84 7.67 -3.11
CA SER A 37 3.68 6.22 -3.33
C SER A 37 3.96 5.83 -4.78
N VAL A 38 3.40 6.57 -5.75
CA VAL A 38 3.58 6.26 -7.18
C VAL A 38 5.00 6.54 -7.65
N LEU A 39 5.63 7.63 -7.22
CA LEU A 39 7.02 7.93 -7.55
C LEU A 39 7.96 6.79 -7.11
N GLY A 40 7.78 6.29 -5.88
CA GLY A 40 8.53 5.11 -5.41
C GLY A 40 8.18 3.83 -6.18
N GLU A 41 6.91 3.61 -6.51
CA GLU A 41 6.47 2.43 -7.28
C GLU A 41 7.09 2.36 -8.68
N ILE A 42 7.28 3.52 -9.32
CA ILE A 42 7.87 3.62 -10.67
C ILE A 42 9.39 3.78 -10.66
N GLY A 43 10.04 3.61 -9.50
CA GLY A 43 11.49 3.49 -9.37
C GLY A 43 12.26 4.78 -9.07
N PHE A 44 11.58 5.87 -8.71
CA PHE A 44 12.26 7.07 -8.22
C PHE A 44 12.58 6.97 -6.73
N SER A 45 13.60 7.72 -6.34
CA SER A 45 14.12 7.88 -4.99
C SER A 45 14.19 9.36 -4.62
N MET A 46 14.41 9.64 -3.34
CA MET A 46 14.63 11.01 -2.84
C MET A 46 15.85 11.71 -3.47
N ASN A 47 16.80 10.95 -4.02
CA ASN A 47 18.03 11.50 -4.62
C ASN A 47 17.87 11.89 -6.08
N ASP A 48 16.78 11.48 -6.74
CA ASP A 48 16.58 11.73 -8.17
C ASP A 48 16.11 13.16 -8.46
N ASN A 49 15.50 13.83 -7.48
CA ASN A 49 15.07 15.22 -7.61
C ASN A 49 14.88 15.91 -6.25
N PRO A 50 15.42 17.14 -6.04
CA PRO A 50 15.23 17.88 -4.78
C PRO A 50 13.77 18.06 -4.36
N GLN A 51 12.85 18.23 -5.31
CA GLN A 51 11.42 18.37 -5.01
C GLN A 51 10.82 17.13 -4.35
N ILE A 52 11.39 15.94 -4.59
CA ILE A 52 10.97 14.71 -3.90
C ILE A 52 11.43 14.76 -2.44
N ALA A 53 12.69 15.16 -2.19
CA ALA A 53 13.20 15.33 -0.83
C ALA A 53 12.39 16.39 -0.06
N ASP A 54 12.10 17.53 -0.68
CA ASP A 54 11.29 18.60 -0.07
C ASP A 54 9.86 18.12 0.24
N ALA A 55 9.25 17.35 -0.65
CA ALA A 55 7.93 16.75 -0.41
C ALA A 55 7.95 15.73 0.74
N ILE A 56 9.05 14.99 0.91
CA ILE A 56 9.24 14.07 2.04
C ILE A 56 9.39 14.84 3.35
N ASP A 57 10.16 15.92 3.37
CA ASP A 57 10.28 16.77 4.57
C ASP A 57 8.95 17.45 4.93
N PHE A 58 8.21 17.92 3.92
CA PHE A 58 6.82 18.37 4.11
C PHE A 58 5.93 17.28 4.70
N LEU A 59 6.03 16.03 4.22
CA LEU A 59 5.28 14.88 4.74
C LEU A 59 5.60 14.62 6.22
N PHE A 60 6.86 14.74 6.64
CA PHE A 60 7.27 14.53 8.04
C PHE A 60 6.68 15.57 9.01
N ALA A 61 6.24 16.74 8.54
CA ALA A 61 5.50 17.70 9.37
C ALA A 61 4.15 17.14 9.87
N TYR A 62 3.65 16.06 9.27
CA TYR A 62 2.41 15.38 9.63
C TYR A 62 2.62 14.16 10.55
N GLN A 63 3.87 13.83 10.89
CA GLN A 63 4.17 12.74 11.81
C GLN A 63 3.92 13.17 13.26
N THR A 64 3.26 12.32 14.05
CA THR A 64 3.03 12.54 15.48
C THR A 64 4.23 12.08 16.31
N PRO A 65 4.36 12.52 17.57
CA PRO A 65 5.44 12.06 18.46
C PRO A 65 5.52 10.53 18.62
N GLU A 66 4.39 9.83 18.50
CA GLU A 66 4.31 8.37 18.57
C GLU A 66 4.63 7.66 17.24
N GLY A 67 4.91 8.40 16.16
CA GLY A 67 5.27 7.84 14.85
C GLY A 67 4.09 7.62 13.89
N CYS A 68 2.86 8.00 14.24
CA CYS A 68 1.75 7.94 13.31
C CYS A 68 1.82 9.09 12.30
N PHE A 69 1.22 8.93 11.12
CA PHE A 69 0.96 10.07 10.24
C PHE A 69 -0.51 10.47 10.27
N LYS A 70 -0.75 11.77 10.33
CA LYS A 70 -2.06 12.39 10.15
C LYS A 70 -2.17 12.91 8.72
N TYR A 71 -3.37 12.98 8.15
CA TYR A 71 -3.54 13.61 6.83
C TYR A 71 -3.91 15.09 6.92
N SER A 72 -4.28 15.55 8.11
CA SER A 72 -4.44 16.96 8.46
C SER A 72 -4.22 17.16 9.96
N LEU A 73 -4.01 18.39 10.40
CA LEU A 73 -3.83 18.70 11.82
C LEU A 73 -4.99 18.21 12.71
N LYS A 74 -6.20 18.09 12.15
CA LYS A 74 -7.42 17.68 12.87
C LYS A 74 -7.79 16.21 12.65
N SER A 75 -7.12 15.49 11.76
CA SER A 75 -7.50 14.11 11.46
C SER A 75 -7.25 13.16 12.63
N SER A 76 -7.81 11.96 12.56
CA SER A 76 -7.42 10.86 13.45
C SER A 76 -6.11 10.19 12.99
N LYS A 77 -5.51 9.40 13.88
CA LYS A 77 -4.38 8.51 13.58
C LYS A 77 -4.93 7.24 12.91
N LEU A 78 -4.60 7.00 11.64
CA LEU A 78 -5.16 5.90 10.86
C LEU A 78 -4.03 4.95 10.41
N PRO A 79 -4.06 3.65 10.80
CA PRO A 79 -3.00 2.71 10.44
C PRO A 79 -2.81 2.58 8.92
N CYS A 80 -3.89 2.63 8.15
CA CYS A 80 -3.81 2.53 6.68
C CYS A 80 -3.03 3.68 6.06
N LEU A 81 -3.09 4.90 6.62
CA LEU A 81 -2.36 6.04 6.08
C LEU A 81 -0.90 6.02 6.50
N THR A 82 -0.63 5.77 7.79
CA THR A 82 0.74 5.56 8.28
C THR A 82 1.44 4.49 7.46
N ALA A 83 0.82 3.33 7.27
CA ALA A 83 1.41 2.22 6.54
C ALA A 83 1.71 2.57 5.08
N ARG A 84 0.78 3.21 4.37
CA ARG A 84 1.00 3.66 2.98
C ARG A 84 2.14 4.67 2.86
N ILE A 85 2.26 5.59 3.81
CA ILE A 85 3.38 6.54 3.87
C ILE A 85 4.70 5.81 4.10
N ILE A 86 4.77 4.91 5.09
CA ILE A 86 6.00 4.15 5.37
C ILE A 86 6.41 3.29 4.18
N ALA A 87 5.46 2.62 3.53
CA ALA A 87 5.73 1.84 2.34
C ALA A 87 6.20 2.73 1.16
N ALA A 88 5.71 3.97 1.04
CA ALA A 88 6.21 4.94 0.07
C ALA A 88 7.65 5.38 0.38
N LEU A 89 7.93 5.73 1.64
CA LEU A 89 9.27 6.12 2.09
C LEU A 89 10.30 5.00 1.90
N GLY A 90 9.92 3.74 2.16
CA GLY A 90 10.77 2.57 1.91
C GLY A 90 11.12 2.38 0.43
N ARG A 91 10.20 2.69 -0.49
CA ARG A 91 10.45 2.71 -1.95
C ARG A 91 11.33 3.87 -2.38
N LEU A 92 11.14 5.04 -1.75
CA LEU A 92 11.87 6.27 -2.04
C LEU A 92 13.31 6.26 -1.46
N GLY A 93 13.71 5.20 -0.77
CA GLY A 93 15.09 4.99 -0.30
C GLY A 93 15.30 5.22 1.20
N LEU A 94 14.26 5.47 1.98
CA LEU A 94 14.36 5.83 3.41
C LEU A 94 14.23 4.64 4.36
N ARG A 95 14.60 3.43 3.93
CA ARG A 95 14.41 2.18 4.70
C ARG A 95 15.05 2.20 6.10
N ASN A 96 16.17 2.94 6.25
CA ASN A 96 16.94 3.03 7.49
C ASN A 96 16.78 4.39 8.21
N ASP A 97 15.79 5.20 7.83
CA ASP A 97 15.56 6.49 8.49
C ASP A 97 15.05 6.29 9.93
N TYR A 98 15.76 6.82 10.91
CA TYR A 98 15.40 6.63 12.32
C TYR A 98 14.00 7.17 12.67
N ARG A 99 13.48 8.13 11.89
CA ARG A 99 12.14 8.73 12.09
C ARG A 99 11.04 7.72 11.82
N ILE A 100 11.24 6.76 10.92
CA ILE A 100 10.20 5.81 10.52
C ILE A 100 10.04 4.64 11.49
N GLU A 101 11.04 4.34 12.32
CA GLU A 101 11.01 3.19 13.24
C GLU A 101 9.91 3.26 14.30
N LYS A 102 9.58 4.48 14.76
CA LYS A 102 8.44 4.69 15.67
C LYS A 102 7.11 4.27 15.04
N SER A 103 6.99 4.42 13.71
CA SER A 103 5.79 4.05 12.95
C SER A 103 5.62 2.53 12.92
N TYR A 104 6.71 1.79 12.71
CA TYR A 104 6.71 0.33 12.78
C TYR A 104 6.32 -0.16 14.17
N LYS A 105 6.94 0.39 15.22
CA LYS A 105 6.58 0.06 16.61
C LYS A 105 5.10 0.32 16.89
N TRP A 106 4.59 1.48 16.51
CA TRP A 106 3.18 1.80 16.71
C TRP A 106 2.23 0.85 15.97
N MET A 107 2.58 0.39 14.76
CA MET A 107 1.81 -0.63 14.04
C MET A 107 1.85 -1.97 14.77
N LEU A 108 3.00 -2.45 15.23
CA LEU A 108 3.10 -3.71 15.99
C LEU A 108 2.32 -3.65 17.31
N ASP A 109 2.30 -2.50 17.99
CA ASP A 109 1.58 -2.30 19.25
C ASP A 109 0.06 -2.16 19.06
N SER A 110 -0.41 -1.92 17.81
CA SER A 110 -1.83 -1.72 17.48
C SER A 110 -2.48 -2.85 16.68
N GLN A 111 -1.77 -3.98 16.53
CA GLN A 111 -2.33 -5.18 15.90
C GLN A 111 -3.52 -5.72 16.71
N CYS A 112 -4.58 -6.10 16.03
CA CYS A 112 -5.77 -6.66 16.65
C CYS A 112 -5.61 -8.16 16.96
N ASN A 113 -6.47 -8.69 17.82
CA ASN A 113 -6.42 -10.10 18.24
C ASN A 113 -6.63 -11.09 17.08
N ASP A 114 -7.27 -10.66 15.98
CA ASP A 114 -7.44 -11.44 14.75
C ASP A 114 -6.23 -11.35 13.80
N GLY A 115 -5.14 -10.71 14.24
CA GLY A 115 -3.91 -10.54 13.47
C GLY A 115 -3.89 -9.39 12.49
N GLY A 116 -5.02 -8.76 12.20
CA GLY A 116 -5.08 -7.64 11.27
C GLY A 116 -4.95 -6.27 11.93
N TRP A 117 -5.20 -5.23 11.14
CA TRP A 117 -5.28 -3.84 11.60
C TRP A 117 -6.59 -3.18 11.18
N ARG A 118 -7.11 -2.30 12.04
CA ARG A 118 -8.33 -1.52 11.76
C ARG A 118 -8.21 -0.06 12.17
N CYS A 119 -9.13 0.76 11.66
CA CYS A 119 -9.26 2.13 12.12
C CYS A 119 -9.71 2.16 13.59
N PRO A 120 -8.97 2.82 14.50
CA PRO A 120 -9.32 2.89 15.92
C PRO A 120 -10.51 3.82 16.19
N THR A 121 -10.91 4.63 15.21
CA THR A 121 -12.01 5.59 15.32
C THR A 121 -13.40 4.96 15.29
N VAL A 122 -13.50 3.71 14.82
CA VAL A 122 -14.77 3.00 14.74
C VAL A 122 -14.87 2.08 15.96
N LYS A 123 -15.93 2.26 16.77
CA LYS A 123 -16.18 1.45 17.97
C LYS A 123 -16.49 -0.01 17.59
N SER A 124 -15.93 -0.95 18.35
CA SER A 124 -16.27 -2.37 18.28
C SER A 124 -17.52 -2.69 19.12
N GLY A 125 -18.04 -3.91 18.98
CA GLY A 125 -19.21 -4.42 19.72
C GLY A 125 -20.50 -4.42 18.91
N LYS A 126 -20.40 -4.34 17.57
CA LYS A 126 -21.59 -4.37 16.68
C LYS A 126 -21.85 -5.76 16.10
N SER A 127 -20.82 -6.40 15.55
CA SER A 127 -20.88 -7.75 14.99
C SER A 127 -19.47 -8.26 14.68
N PRO A 128 -19.20 -9.59 14.68
CA PRO A 128 -17.90 -10.13 14.30
C PRO A 128 -17.39 -9.62 12.95
N MET A 129 -18.25 -9.51 11.93
CA MET A 129 -17.87 -9.04 10.60
C MET A 129 -17.42 -7.57 10.58
N THR A 130 -18.15 -6.69 11.25
CA THR A 130 -17.81 -5.26 11.32
C THR A 130 -16.70 -4.97 12.33
N ASP A 131 -16.50 -5.88 13.29
CA ASP A 131 -15.51 -5.76 14.34
C ASP A 131 -14.15 -6.37 13.98
N ALA A 132 -14.11 -7.15 12.90
CA ALA A 132 -12.88 -7.66 12.31
C ALA A 132 -11.94 -6.51 11.88
N SER A 133 -10.68 -6.88 11.70
CA SER A 133 -9.69 -6.04 11.05
C SER A 133 -10.04 -5.72 9.59
N ASN A 134 -9.38 -4.71 9.03
CA ASN A 134 -9.58 -4.28 7.64
C ASN A 134 -8.57 -4.98 6.72
N PRO A 135 -8.97 -5.82 5.77
CA PRO A 135 -8.07 -6.43 4.77
C PRO A 135 -7.18 -5.44 4.04
N GLY A 136 -7.73 -4.31 3.57
CA GLY A 136 -6.93 -3.28 2.92
C GLY A 136 -5.88 -2.66 3.84
N THR A 137 -6.23 -2.38 5.09
CA THR A 137 -5.28 -1.84 6.08
C THR A 137 -4.18 -2.85 6.38
N THR A 138 -4.53 -4.11 6.62
CA THR A 138 -3.57 -5.19 6.88
C THR A 138 -2.59 -5.34 5.71
N LEU A 139 -3.06 -5.30 4.46
CA LEU A 139 -2.19 -5.34 3.28
C LEU A 139 -1.18 -4.18 3.28
N TYR A 140 -1.63 -2.96 3.55
CA TYR A 140 -0.73 -1.79 3.54
C TYR A 140 0.30 -1.87 4.66
N VAL A 141 -0.07 -2.40 5.83
CA VAL A 141 0.86 -2.61 6.95
C VAL A 141 1.93 -3.62 6.55
N LEU A 142 1.56 -4.76 5.98
CA LEU A 142 2.53 -5.75 5.50
C LEU A 142 3.44 -5.16 4.40
N ASP A 143 2.90 -4.37 3.47
CA ASP A 143 3.71 -3.67 2.47
C ASP A 143 4.70 -2.66 3.07
N ALA A 144 4.41 -2.09 4.24
CA ALA A 144 5.36 -1.24 4.94
C ALA A 144 6.50 -2.08 5.55
N PHE A 145 6.17 -3.22 6.15
CA PHE A 145 7.13 -4.04 6.90
C PHE A 145 8.14 -4.79 6.03
N ARG A 146 7.85 -5.04 4.75
CA ARG A 146 8.82 -5.67 3.83
C ARG A 146 10.09 -4.83 3.58
N PHE A 147 10.09 -3.57 4.02
CA PHE A 147 11.23 -2.65 3.90
C PHE A 147 12.12 -2.60 5.15
N ARG A 148 11.73 -3.28 6.22
CA ARG A 148 12.43 -3.30 7.51
C ARG A 148 13.05 -4.67 7.76
N ASP A 149 14.22 -4.69 8.37
CA ASP A 149 14.80 -5.92 8.92
C ASP A 149 14.05 -6.30 10.20
N ASN A 150 13.15 -7.27 10.09
CA ASN A 150 12.25 -7.67 11.17
C ASN A 150 12.88 -8.74 12.06
N SER A 151 12.70 -8.61 13.38
CA SER A 151 13.07 -9.68 14.32
C SER A 151 12.17 -10.91 14.12
N ALA A 152 12.62 -12.08 14.60
CA ALA A 152 11.80 -13.31 14.54
C ALA A 152 10.42 -13.11 15.22
N ALA A 153 10.38 -12.42 16.36
CA ALA A 153 9.14 -12.13 17.08
C ALA A 153 8.21 -11.18 16.29
N ASP A 154 8.77 -10.20 15.58
CA ASP A 154 7.99 -9.33 14.71
C ASP A 154 7.46 -10.12 13.50
N LEU A 155 8.28 -10.99 12.91
CA LEU A 155 7.86 -11.86 11.80
C LEU A 155 6.71 -12.79 12.20
N GLU A 156 6.72 -13.35 13.42
CA GLU A 156 5.58 -14.13 13.92
C GLU A 156 4.28 -13.31 13.92
N LYS A 157 4.31 -12.07 14.43
CA LYS A 157 3.16 -11.16 14.39
C LYS A 157 2.72 -10.84 12.97
N LEU A 158 3.66 -10.54 12.08
CA LEU A 158 3.36 -10.24 10.67
C LEU A 158 2.75 -11.45 9.95
N ASN A 159 3.23 -12.66 10.26
CA ASN A 159 2.70 -13.91 9.69
C ASN A 159 1.24 -14.18 10.11
N ILE A 160 0.83 -13.78 11.31
CA ILE A 160 -0.59 -13.82 11.70
C ILE A 160 -1.40 -12.83 10.84
N GLY A 161 -0.85 -11.65 10.53
CA GLY A 161 -1.46 -10.70 9.59
C GLY A 161 -1.54 -11.21 8.15
N VAL A 162 -0.54 -11.99 7.71
CA VAL A 162 -0.58 -12.69 6.42
C VAL A 162 -1.70 -13.73 6.42
N ASP A 163 -1.80 -14.56 7.45
CA ASP A 163 -2.88 -15.55 7.56
C ASP A 163 -4.26 -14.89 7.59
N PHE A 164 -4.42 -13.76 8.27
CA PHE A 164 -5.66 -12.96 8.21
C PHE A 164 -6.05 -12.61 6.76
N LEU A 165 -5.10 -12.19 5.92
CA LEU A 165 -5.36 -11.90 4.51
C LEU A 165 -5.66 -13.16 3.69
N LEU A 166 -5.04 -14.29 4.02
CA LEU A 166 -5.32 -15.57 3.37
C LEU A 166 -6.72 -16.09 3.75
N GLN A 167 -7.14 -15.96 5.00
CA GLN A 167 -8.52 -16.25 5.42
C GLN A 167 -9.53 -15.35 4.69
N HIS A 168 -9.20 -14.07 4.48
CA HIS A 168 -10.06 -13.18 3.70
C HIS A 168 -10.26 -13.64 2.25
N TRP A 169 -9.29 -14.33 1.64
CA TRP A 169 -9.43 -14.95 0.31
C TRP A 169 -10.57 -15.97 0.25
N GLU A 170 -10.80 -16.70 1.35
CA GLU A 170 -11.89 -17.66 1.47
C GLU A 170 -13.22 -16.97 1.80
N ILE A 171 -13.20 -16.04 2.78
CA ILE A 171 -14.38 -15.31 3.25
C ILE A 171 -15.01 -14.50 2.11
N ARG A 172 -14.19 -13.74 1.36
CA ARG A 172 -14.53 -12.83 0.27
C ARG A 172 -15.52 -11.69 0.58
N GLN A 173 -16.34 -11.82 1.61
CA GLN A 173 -17.31 -10.81 2.02
C GLN A 173 -16.62 -9.55 2.54
N PRO A 174 -17.25 -8.37 2.39
CA PRO A 174 -16.80 -7.14 3.03
C PRO A 174 -16.68 -7.31 4.55
N ILE A 175 -15.47 -7.14 5.09
CA ILE A 175 -15.22 -7.17 6.55
C ILE A 175 -14.48 -5.92 7.03
N GLY A 176 -14.57 -5.69 8.34
CA GLY A 176 -14.01 -4.56 9.04
C GLY A 176 -14.75 -3.23 8.77
N PRO A 177 -14.39 -2.16 9.51
CA PRO A 177 -15.08 -0.88 9.44
C PRO A 177 -15.06 -0.20 8.07
N CYS A 178 -14.13 -0.56 7.17
CA CYS A 178 -14.04 0.01 5.82
C CYS A 178 -14.65 -0.90 4.74
N GLY A 179 -15.14 -2.09 5.09
CA GLY A 179 -15.86 -2.98 4.18
C GLY A 179 -15.02 -3.47 2.99
N PHE A 180 -13.76 -3.88 3.22
CA PHE A 180 -12.96 -4.47 2.16
C PHE A 180 -13.43 -5.90 1.89
N GLY A 181 -13.72 -6.21 0.62
CA GLY A 181 -14.14 -7.54 0.15
C GLY A 181 -13.43 -7.93 -1.14
N ILE A 182 -13.55 -9.20 -1.51
CA ILE A 182 -13.01 -9.78 -2.74
C ILE A 182 -14.15 -10.01 -3.72
N GLY A 183 -14.37 -9.00 -4.57
CA GLY A 183 -15.37 -9.02 -5.64
C GLY A 183 -14.77 -8.72 -7.01
N SER A 184 -15.62 -8.41 -7.99
CA SER A 184 -15.21 -8.18 -9.37
C SER A 184 -14.22 -7.02 -9.54
N VAL A 185 -14.29 -5.99 -8.69
CA VAL A 185 -13.34 -4.86 -8.71
C VAL A 185 -11.98 -5.27 -8.14
N PHE A 186 -11.95 -6.02 -7.04
CA PHE A 186 -10.71 -6.57 -6.48
C PHE A 186 -9.98 -7.43 -7.52
N MET A 187 -10.71 -8.23 -8.29
CA MET A 187 -10.13 -9.10 -9.32
C MET A 187 -9.53 -8.36 -10.52
N LYS A 188 -9.72 -7.04 -10.66
CA LYS A 188 -9.11 -6.27 -11.75
C LYS A 188 -7.67 -5.91 -11.40
N VAL A 189 -6.75 -6.20 -12.31
CA VAL A 189 -5.36 -5.75 -12.20
C VAL A 189 -5.31 -4.23 -12.25
N GLU A 190 -4.66 -3.64 -11.27
CA GLU A 190 -4.43 -2.20 -11.17
C GLU A 190 -2.96 -1.94 -10.86
N TYR A 191 -2.39 -1.00 -11.59
CA TYR A 191 -1.05 -0.49 -11.36
C TYR A 191 -1.06 1.03 -11.68
N PRO A 192 -0.40 1.89 -10.87
CA PRO A 192 0.39 1.58 -9.67
C PRO A 192 -0.44 1.13 -8.46
N PHE A 193 0.22 0.65 -7.40
CA PHE A 193 -0.44 0.15 -6.19
C PHE A 193 -1.05 1.26 -5.31
N LEU A 194 -2.33 1.58 -5.54
CA LEU A 194 -3.08 2.59 -4.77
C LEU A 194 -4.26 2.01 -3.98
N ARG A 195 -4.81 0.88 -4.41
CA ARG A 195 -6.04 0.29 -3.86
C ARG A 195 -5.87 -1.20 -3.63
N TYR A 196 -6.63 -1.74 -2.68
CA TYR A 196 -6.72 -3.16 -2.39
C TYR A 196 -7.30 -3.92 -3.59
N ASN A 197 -6.42 -4.59 -4.35
CA ASN A 197 -6.76 -5.37 -5.55
C ASN A 197 -5.88 -6.62 -5.63
N LEU A 198 -6.22 -7.54 -6.53
CA LEU A 198 -5.56 -8.83 -6.70
C LEU A 198 -4.04 -8.70 -6.92
N PHE A 199 -3.62 -7.75 -7.76
CA PHE A 199 -2.21 -7.60 -8.07
C PHE A 199 -1.42 -7.13 -6.86
N TYR A 200 -1.91 -6.10 -6.16
CA TYR A 200 -1.24 -5.61 -4.94
C TYR A 200 -1.25 -6.67 -3.82
N TYR A 201 -2.36 -7.41 -3.69
CA TYR A 201 -2.50 -8.51 -2.74
C TYR A 201 -1.42 -9.58 -2.96
N VAL A 202 -1.31 -10.14 -4.18
CA VAL A 202 -0.32 -11.18 -4.49
C VAL A 202 1.09 -10.61 -4.38
N TYR A 203 1.32 -9.37 -4.82
CA TYR A 203 2.62 -8.72 -4.74
C TYR A 203 3.15 -8.66 -3.32
N VAL A 204 2.39 -8.09 -2.38
CA VAL A 204 2.85 -7.95 -0.99
C VAL A 204 3.00 -9.30 -0.31
N LEU A 205 2.03 -10.21 -0.50
CA LEU A 205 2.10 -11.53 0.13
C LEU A 205 3.29 -12.36 -0.33
N SER A 206 3.77 -12.16 -1.55
CA SER A 206 4.96 -12.87 -2.06
C SER A 206 6.22 -12.64 -1.21
N PHE A 207 6.31 -11.55 -0.45
CA PHE A 207 7.46 -11.25 0.41
C PHE A 207 7.49 -12.04 1.74
N TYR A 208 6.50 -12.89 1.99
CA TYR A 208 6.37 -13.63 3.24
C TYR A 208 6.46 -15.14 2.99
N ASP A 209 7.48 -15.80 3.53
CA ASP A 209 7.77 -17.21 3.26
C ASP A 209 6.60 -18.17 3.54
N ILE A 210 5.73 -17.82 4.49
CA ILE A 210 4.61 -18.69 4.90
C ILE A 210 3.64 -18.95 3.74
N VAL A 211 3.60 -18.09 2.72
CA VAL A 211 2.64 -18.21 1.63
C VAL A 211 3.06 -19.22 0.55
N LYS A 212 4.35 -19.61 0.49
CA LYS A 212 4.92 -20.42 -0.60
C LYS A 212 4.16 -21.73 -0.83
N ASN A 213 3.72 -22.36 0.26
CA ASN A 213 2.97 -23.63 0.23
C ASN A 213 1.48 -23.47 0.56
N ASP A 214 0.98 -22.24 0.71
CA ASP A 214 -0.42 -21.99 1.07
C ASP A 214 -1.32 -22.06 -0.18
N LYS A 215 -2.33 -22.92 -0.14
CA LYS A 215 -3.25 -23.13 -1.26
C LYS A 215 -4.03 -21.87 -1.63
N ARG A 216 -4.43 -21.06 -0.64
CA ARG A 216 -5.21 -19.83 -0.84
C ARG A 216 -4.36 -18.80 -1.59
N PHE A 217 -3.08 -18.69 -1.23
CA PHE A 217 -2.13 -17.88 -1.99
C PHE A 217 -1.90 -18.42 -3.40
N GLN A 218 -1.70 -19.73 -3.58
CA GLN A 218 -1.51 -20.35 -4.89
C GLN A 218 -2.71 -20.10 -5.82
N GLU A 219 -3.94 -20.14 -5.31
CA GLU A 219 -5.14 -19.77 -6.06
C GLU A 219 -5.11 -18.29 -6.50
N ALA A 220 -4.81 -17.37 -5.60
CA ALA A 220 -4.72 -15.94 -5.90
C ALA A 220 -3.60 -15.65 -6.93
N PHE A 221 -2.43 -16.26 -6.73
CA PHE A 221 -1.30 -16.20 -7.64
C PHE A 221 -1.65 -16.71 -9.04
N ASN A 222 -2.28 -17.89 -9.15
CA ASN A 222 -2.69 -18.44 -10.44
C ASN A 222 -3.79 -17.58 -11.10
N THR A 223 -4.68 -16.98 -10.30
CA THR A 223 -5.68 -16.02 -10.80
C THR A 223 -5.00 -14.80 -11.42
N LEU A 224 -3.97 -14.26 -10.77
CA LEU A 224 -3.17 -13.16 -11.32
C LEU A 224 -2.41 -13.62 -12.57
N LYS A 225 -1.75 -14.78 -12.53
CA LYS A 225 -0.98 -15.37 -13.64
C LYS A 225 -1.80 -15.46 -14.91
N ASN A 226 -3.04 -15.92 -14.80
CA ASN A 226 -3.97 -16.06 -15.94
C ASN A 226 -4.43 -14.72 -16.54
N LYS A 227 -4.15 -13.59 -15.88
CA LYS A 227 -4.45 -12.24 -16.37
C LYS A 227 -3.29 -11.60 -17.12
N LEU A 228 -2.08 -12.16 -17.05
CA LEU A 228 -0.97 -11.71 -17.88
C LEU A 228 -1.17 -12.13 -19.33
N LYS A 229 -0.63 -11.35 -20.27
CA LYS A 229 -0.54 -11.72 -21.68
C LYS A 229 0.92 -11.87 -22.06
N ASN A 230 1.34 -13.07 -22.47
CA ASN A 230 2.73 -13.37 -22.82
C ASN A 230 3.74 -12.93 -21.73
N GLY A 231 3.39 -13.15 -20.46
CA GLY A 231 4.23 -12.74 -19.32
C GLY A 231 4.25 -11.23 -19.03
N LYS A 232 3.43 -10.43 -19.74
CA LYS A 232 3.33 -8.97 -19.54
C LYS A 232 2.07 -8.60 -18.77
N LEU A 233 2.21 -7.64 -17.85
CA LEU A 233 1.10 -7.08 -17.08
C LEU A 233 0.33 -6.06 -17.93
N ILE A 234 -1.00 -6.13 -17.90
CA ILE A 234 -1.90 -5.19 -18.56
C ILE A 234 -2.88 -4.63 -17.52
N PRO A 235 -2.80 -3.33 -17.15
CA PRO A 235 -3.76 -2.72 -16.22
C PRO A 235 -5.20 -2.77 -16.75
N GLU A 236 -6.12 -3.32 -15.95
CA GLU A 236 -7.55 -3.41 -16.27
C GLU A 236 -8.32 -2.21 -15.69
N ASN A 237 -7.90 -1.72 -14.51
CA ASN A 237 -8.57 -0.66 -13.78
C ASN A 237 -7.60 0.35 -13.12
N PRO A 238 -6.64 0.94 -13.86
CA PRO A 238 -5.76 1.96 -13.32
C PRO A 238 -6.55 3.18 -12.82
N HIS A 239 -6.02 3.87 -11.82
CA HIS A 239 -6.62 5.13 -11.38
C HIS A 239 -6.50 6.20 -12.46
N LYS A 240 -7.59 6.91 -12.74
CA LYS A 240 -7.71 7.86 -13.88
C LYS A 240 -6.59 8.91 -13.94
N ALA A 241 -6.09 9.35 -12.77
CA ALA A 241 -5.03 10.33 -12.66
C ALA A 241 -3.69 9.88 -13.28
N TRP A 242 -3.50 8.58 -13.45
CA TRP A 242 -2.25 8.00 -13.96
C TRP A 242 -2.38 7.41 -15.37
N CYS A 243 -3.59 7.34 -15.93
CA CYS A 243 -3.83 6.74 -17.24
C CYS A 243 -3.11 7.44 -18.41
N GLU A 244 -2.64 8.68 -18.23
CA GLU A 244 -1.85 9.39 -19.24
C GLU A 244 -0.41 8.83 -19.38
N PHE A 245 0.11 8.18 -18.32
CA PHE A 245 1.46 7.64 -18.28
C PHE A 245 1.51 6.19 -18.76
N ASP A 246 2.54 5.83 -19.52
CA ASP A 246 2.67 4.50 -20.16
C ASP A 246 2.58 3.35 -19.14
N PHE A 247 3.06 3.54 -17.91
CA PHE A 247 3.00 2.51 -16.87
C PHE A 247 1.59 2.19 -16.36
N ALA A 248 0.60 3.06 -16.57
CA ALA A 248 -0.76 2.91 -16.04
C ALA A 248 -1.86 3.05 -17.11
N ARG A 249 -1.53 2.90 -18.40
CA ARG A 249 -2.54 2.90 -19.46
C ARG A 249 -3.41 1.65 -19.40
N LYS A 250 -4.73 1.88 -19.37
CA LYS A 250 -5.71 0.79 -19.38
C LYS A 250 -5.59 -0.01 -20.69
N GLY A 251 -5.50 -1.34 -20.57
CA GLY A 251 -5.47 -2.24 -21.72
C GLY A 251 -4.15 -2.26 -22.50
N GLN A 252 -3.12 -1.54 -22.06
CA GLN A 252 -1.78 -1.57 -22.65
C GLN A 252 -0.78 -2.26 -21.72
N VAL A 253 0.34 -2.72 -22.27
CA VAL A 253 1.41 -3.33 -21.48
C VAL A 253 2.03 -2.28 -20.55
N SER A 254 2.16 -2.63 -19.27
CA SER A 254 2.96 -1.88 -18.31
C SER A 254 4.28 -2.58 -18.09
N GLU A 255 5.38 -2.04 -18.61
CA GLU A 255 6.72 -2.62 -18.41
C GLU A 255 7.13 -2.56 -16.93
N ILE A 256 6.87 -1.44 -16.25
CA ILE A 256 7.16 -1.30 -14.82
C ILE A 256 6.29 -2.25 -13.99
N GLY A 257 5.00 -2.36 -14.30
CA GLY A 257 4.11 -3.34 -13.67
C GLY A 257 4.53 -4.79 -13.95
N THR A 258 5.13 -5.06 -15.11
CA THR A 258 5.69 -6.38 -15.44
C THR A 258 6.91 -6.70 -14.56
N ASN A 259 7.74 -5.73 -14.21
CA ASN A 259 8.86 -5.95 -13.29
C ASN A 259 8.37 -6.40 -11.90
N ARG A 260 7.23 -5.87 -11.43
CA ARG A 260 6.60 -6.32 -10.17
C ARG A 260 6.10 -7.76 -10.25
N TRP A 261 5.63 -8.21 -11.43
CA TRP A 261 5.33 -9.62 -11.65
C TRP A 261 6.59 -10.50 -11.60
N ILE A 262 7.69 -10.07 -12.21
CA ILE A 262 8.97 -10.78 -12.16
C ILE A 262 9.47 -10.89 -10.70
N GLU A 263 9.33 -9.82 -9.92
CA GLU A 263 9.67 -9.80 -8.49
C GLU A 263 8.83 -10.81 -7.69
N ILE A 264 7.53 -10.94 -7.98
CA ILE A 264 6.68 -11.98 -7.37
C ILE A 264 7.25 -13.37 -7.65
N ILE A 265 7.61 -13.67 -8.90
CA ILE A 265 8.18 -14.97 -9.29
C ILE A 265 9.48 -15.23 -8.52
N SER A 266 10.38 -14.25 -8.47
CA SER A 266 11.63 -14.36 -7.72
C SER A 266 11.39 -14.64 -6.23
N ASN A 267 10.41 -14.00 -5.61
CA ASN A 267 10.15 -14.16 -4.18
C ASN A 267 9.62 -15.56 -3.83
N ILE A 268 8.83 -16.17 -4.71
CA ILE A 268 8.22 -17.49 -4.45
C ILE A 268 9.11 -18.67 -4.85
N GLU A 269 10.13 -18.45 -5.70
CA GLU A 269 11.08 -19.47 -6.15
C GLU A 269 12.31 -19.59 -5.24
N GLN A 270 12.61 -18.56 -4.44
CA GLN A 270 13.63 -18.58 -3.39
C GLN A 270 13.18 -19.41 -2.19
#